data_AF-A0A5E6NUZ9-F1
#
_entry.id   AF-A0A5E6NUZ9-F1
#
_cell.length_a   1.000
_cell.length_b   1.000
_cell.length_c   1.000
_cell.angle_alpha   90.00
_cell.angle_beta   90.00
_cell.angle_gamma   90.00
#
_symmetry.space_group_name_H-M   'P 1'
#
loop_
_entity.id
_entity.type
_entity.pdbx_description
1 polymer ?
#
loop_
_entity_poly.entity_id
_entity_poly.type
_entity_poly.pdbx_seq_one_letter_code
_entity_poly.pdbx_strand_id
1 'polypeptide(L)'
;MVEEFIHNLPAKEMSFILISMGIILILGFFIDFVEISLIIVPIFYPIALSLGIDMQWFAILIAMNLQTSFLTPPFGFSLFYLKGVAPKSIQTTDIYKGVIPFIIIQVSVLVSLIVFPQWYGFSGF
;
A
#
# COMPACT_ATOMS: atom_id res chain seq x y z
N MET A 1 -10.62 15.82 -15.52
CA MET A 1 -11.25 14.48 -15.43
C MET A 1 -11.02 13.77 -14.09
N VAL A 2 -9.83 13.21 -13.77
CA VAL A 2 -9.61 12.54 -12.46
C VAL A 2 -9.48 13.54 -11.30
N GLU A 3 -8.74 14.62 -11.50
CA GLU A 3 -8.57 15.69 -10.49
C GLU A 3 -9.90 16.37 -10.13
N GLU A 4 -10.72 16.69 -11.14
CA GLU A 4 -12.08 17.22 -10.94
C GLU A 4 -13.00 16.25 -10.19
N PHE A 5 -12.90 14.95 -10.42
CA PHE A 5 -13.68 13.95 -9.70
C PHE A 5 -13.35 13.99 -8.19
N ILE A 6 -12.06 14.07 -7.85
CA ILE A 6 -11.60 14.09 -6.46
C ILE A 6 -11.97 15.40 -5.76
N HIS A 7 -11.93 16.52 -6.46
CA HIS A 7 -12.34 17.81 -5.89
C HIS A 7 -13.84 17.90 -5.55
N ASN A 8 -14.67 16.99 -6.06
CA ASN A 8 -16.10 16.94 -5.77
C ASN A 8 -16.47 15.98 -4.62
N LEU A 9 -15.49 15.26 -4.05
CA LEU A 9 -15.72 14.34 -2.93
C LEU A 9 -15.66 15.08 -1.57
N PRO A 10 -16.48 14.67 -0.58
CA PRO A 10 -16.29 15.11 0.80
C PRO A 10 -14.97 14.54 1.35
N ALA A 11 -14.19 15.37 2.07
CA ALA A 11 -12.83 15.05 2.54
C ALA A 11 -11.90 14.59 1.39
N LYS A 12 -11.52 15.56 0.54
CA LYS A 12 -10.81 15.35 -0.74
C LYS A 12 -9.48 14.63 -0.56
N GLU A 13 -8.73 15.02 0.47
CA GLU A 13 -7.40 14.50 0.82
C GLU A 13 -7.50 13.04 1.25
N MET A 14 -8.39 12.74 2.21
CA MET A 14 -8.59 11.37 2.70
C MET A 14 -9.13 10.45 1.60
N SER A 15 -10.08 10.94 0.81
CA SER A 15 -10.65 10.18 -0.31
C SER A 15 -9.59 9.85 -1.35
N PHE A 16 -8.73 10.80 -1.71
CA PHE A 16 -7.59 10.54 -2.59
C PHE A 16 -6.63 9.50 -2.02
N ILE A 17 -6.28 9.58 -0.73
CA ILE A 17 -5.39 8.60 -0.09
C ILE A 17 -6.00 7.20 -0.13
N LEU A 18 -7.26 7.04 0.29
CA LEU A 18 -7.89 5.72 0.32
C LEU A 18 -8.02 5.12 -1.08
N ILE A 19 -8.37 5.94 -2.08
CA ILE A 19 -8.45 5.51 -3.49
C ILE A 19 -7.06 5.12 -4.01
N SER A 20 -6.05 5.96 -3.81
CA SER A 20 -4.68 5.68 -4.27
C SER A 20 -4.08 4.45 -3.60
N MET A 21 -4.30 4.27 -2.28
CA MET A 21 -3.90 3.06 -1.55
C MET A 21 -4.61 1.82 -2.09
N GLY A 22 -5.93 1.89 -2.35
CA GLY A 22 -6.68 0.78 -2.93
C GLY A 22 -6.17 0.38 -4.32
N ILE A 23 -5.91 1.37 -5.19
CA ILE A 23 -5.37 1.13 -6.52
C ILE A 23 -3.97 0.50 -6.43
N ILE A 24 -3.07 1.07 -5.63
CA ILE A 24 -1.71 0.55 -5.46
C ILE A 24 -1.71 -0.86 -4.87
N LEU A 25 -2.59 -1.15 -3.92
CA LEU A 25 -2.71 -2.48 -3.31
C LEU A 25 -3.08 -3.54 -4.36
N ILE A 26 -4.07 -3.23 -5.20
CA ILE A 26 -4.53 -4.12 -6.28
C ILE A 26 -3.46 -4.27 -7.36
N LEU A 27 -2.84 -3.16 -7.78
CA LEU A 27 -1.78 -3.19 -8.79
C LEU A 27 -0.54 -3.95 -8.30
N GLY A 28 -0.19 -3.83 -7.01
CA GLY A 28 0.95 -4.52 -6.40
C GLY A 28 0.85 -6.05 -6.41
N PHE A 29 -0.35 -6.60 -6.64
CA PHE A 29 -0.52 -8.05 -6.84
C PHE A 29 0.00 -8.52 -8.21
N PHE A 30 0.09 -7.62 -9.19
CA PHE A 30 0.46 -7.95 -10.56
C PHE A 30 1.77 -7.31 -11.00
N ILE A 31 2.09 -6.15 -10.43
CA ILE A 31 3.17 -5.28 -10.83
C ILE A 31 4.14 -5.12 -9.65
N ASP A 32 5.45 -5.13 -9.93
CA ASP A 32 6.48 -4.96 -8.91
C ASP A 32 6.60 -3.47 -8.47
N PHE A 33 7.23 -3.24 -7.31
CA PHE A 33 7.27 -1.94 -6.65
C PHE A 33 8.03 -0.92 -7.49
N VAL A 34 9.00 -1.36 -8.28
CA VAL A 34 9.81 -0.51 -9.15
C VAL A 34 8.93 0.11 -10.23
N GLU A 35 8.12 -0.68 -10.92
CA GLU A 35 7.21 -0.21 -11.97
C GLU A 35 6.10 0.65 -11.39
N ILE A 36 5.56 0.31 -10.21
CA ILE A 36 4.60 1.18 -9.52
C ILE A 36 5.24 2.53 -9.18
N SER A 37 6.48 2.52 -8.68
CA SER A 37 7.22 3.75 -8.34
C SER A 37 7.55 4.59 -9.57
N LEU A 38 7.78 3.97 -10.73
CA LEU A 38 8.13 4.67 -11.96
C LEU A 38 6.91 5.13 -12.78
N ILE A 39 5.78 4.45 -12.67
CA ILE A 39 4.59 4.71 -13.51
C ILE A 39 3.47 5.35 -12.69
N ILE A 40 3.08 4.75 -11.57
CA ILE A 40 1.88 5.13 -10.81
C ILE A 40 2.15 6.29 -9.88
N VAL A 41 3.26 6.25 -9.13
CA VAL A 41 3.63 7.31 -8.18
C VAL A 41 3.75 8.68 -8.85
N PRO A 42 4.38 8.84 -10.04
CA PRO A 42 4.44 10.13 -10.71
C PRO A 42 3.08 10.66 -11.18
N ILE A 43 2.09 9.79 -11.40
CA ILE A 43 0.73 10.19 -11.75
C ILE A 43 0.00 10.75 -10.52
N PHE A 44 0.21 10.14 -9.35
CA PHE A 44 -0.40 10.58 -8.09
C PHE A 44 0.31 11.76 -7.45
N TYR A 45 1.61 11.91 -7.65
CA TYR A 45 2.42 12.97 -7.09
C TYR A 45 1.85 14.40 -7.31
N PRO A 46 1.51 14.85 -8.53
CA PRO A 46 0.99 16.20 -8.74
C PRO A 46 -0.37 16.42 -8.08
N ILE A 47 -1.21 15.38 -8.00
CA ILE A 47 -2.52 15.42 -7.34
C ILE A 47 -2.34 15.53 -5.83
N ALA A 48 -1.43 14.74 -5.27
CA ALA A 48 -1.12 14.78 -3.84
C ALA A 48 -0.56 16.16 -3.43
N LEU A 49 0.30 16.73 -4.28
CA LEU A 49 0.88 18.06 -4.09
C LEU A 49 -0.19 19.18 -4.19
N SER A 50 -1.13 19.08 -5.14
CA SER A 50 -2.21 20.08 -5.28
C SER A 50 -3.21 20.05 -4.12
N LEU A 51 -3.35 18.89 -3.47
CA LEU A 51 -4.14 18.70 -2.25
C LEU A 51 -3.39 19.08 -0.96
N GLY A 52 -2.13 19.51 -1.04
CA GLY A 52 -1.35 19.93 0.12
C GLY A 52 -0.89 18.79 1.04
N ILE A 53 -0.96 17.54 0.58
CA ILE A 53 -0.59 16.36 1.37
C ILE A 53 0.93 16.40 1.67
N ASP A 54 1.34 15.91 2.84
CA ASP A 54 2.75 15.68 3.12
C ASP A 54 3.31 14.57 2.20
N MET A 55 4.22 14.94 1.30
CA MET A 55 4.81 14.02 0.32
C MET A 55 5.64 12.92 0.96
N GLN A 56 6.31 13.20 2.07
CA GLN A 56 7.11 12.20 2.77
C GLN A 56 6.19 11.18 3.43
N TRP A 57 5.12 11.65 4.07
CA TRP A 57 4.09 10.77 4.63
C TRP A 57 3.41 9.94 3.56
N PHE A 58 3.03 10.54 2.43
CA PHE A 58 2.41 9.83 1.31
C PHE A 58 3.35 8.75 0.75
N ALA A 59 4.64 9.03 0.60
CA ALA A 59 5.62 8.02 0.18
C ALA A 59 5.71 6.84 1.16
N ILE A 60 5.65 7.10 2.47
CA ILE A 60 5.64 6.05 3.50
C ILE A 60 4.35 5.22 3.43
N LEU A 61 3.20 5.84 3.25
CA LEU A 61 1.93 5.12 3.06
C LEU A 61 2.01 4.18 1.86
N ILE A 62 2.52 4.66 0.72
CA ILE A 62 2.70 3.84 -0.50
C ILE A 62 3.64 2.66 -0.20
N ALA A 63 4.79 2.92 0.43
CA ALA A 63 5.78 1.88 0.73
C ALA A 63 5.21 0.79 1.65
N MET A 64 4.51 1.18 2.72
CA MET A 64 3.88 0.25 3.67
C MET A 64 2.75 -0.55 3.03
N ASN A 65 1.97 0.09 2.15
CA ASN A 65 0.90 -0.56 1.39
C ASN A 65 1.44 -1.58 0.40
N LEU A 66 2.54 -1.28 -0.31
CA LEU A 66 3.20 -2.21 -1.23
C LEU A 66 3.79 -3.44 -0.51
N GLN A 67 4.41 -3.25 0.66
CA GLN A 67 4.86 -4.37 1.49
C GLN A 67 3.70 -5.31 1.85
N THR A 68 2.53 -4.74 2.16
CA THR A 68 1.32 -5.52 2.46
C THR A 68 0.85 -6.32 1.23
N SER A 69 0.88 -5.70 0.05
CA SER A 69 0.52 -6.33 -1.22
C SER A 69 1.35 -7.58 -1.50
N PHE A 70 2.68 -7.52 -1.31
CA PHE A 70 3.59 -8.64 -1.55
C PHE A 70 3.46 -9.80 -0.56
N LEU A 71 2.78 -9.59 0.56
CA LEU A 71 2.58 -10.59 1.60
C LEU A 71 1.15 -11.15 1.61
N THR A 72 0.21 -10.54 0.88
CA THR A 72 -1.21 -10.90 0.96
C THR A 72 -1.57 -11.97 -0.09
N PRO A 73 -2.11 -13.14 0.31
CA PRO A 73 -2.68 -14.10 -0.65
C PRO A 73 -3.82 -13.47 -1.47
N PRO A 74 -4.02 -13.87 -2.75
CA PRO A 74 -3.47 -15.02 -3.44
C PRO A 74 -2.22 -14.74 -4.30
N PHE A 75 -1.73 -13.49 -4.34
CA PHE A 75 -0.68 -13.04 -5.26
C PHE A 75 0.60 -12.53 -4.57
N GLY A 76 0.80 -12.82 -3.29
CA GLY A 76 2.02 -12.41 -2.58
C GLY A 76 3.28 -13.04 -3.18
N PHE A 77 4.04 -12.27 -3.97
CA PHE A 77 5.29 -12.71 -4.62
C PHE A 77 6.25 -13.37 -3.61
N SER A 78 6.36 -12.79 -2.42
CA SER A 78 7.18 -13.33 -1.33
C SER A 78 6.73 -14.72 -0.87
N LEU A 79 5.42 -14.99 -0.88
CA LEU A 79 4.87 -16.29 -0.49
C LEU A 79 5.16 -17.37 -1.54
N PHE A 80 5.06 -17.02 -2.83
CA PHE A 80 5.42 -17.93 -3.92
C PHE A 80 6.91 -18.17 -4.01
N TYR A 81 7.72 -17.15 -3.75
CA TYR A 81 9.16 -17.29 -3.64
C TYR A 81 9.53 -18.27 -2.51
N LEU A 82 8.94 -18.08 -1.33
CA LEU A 82 9.13 -18.99 -0.21
C LEU A 82 8.66 -20.41 -0.54
N LYS A 83 7.53 -20.55 -1.25
CA LYS A 83 7.04 -21.86 -1.67
C LYS A 83 7.97 -22.55 -2.68
N GLY A 84 8.66 -21.79 -3.52
CA GLY A 84 9.63 -22.30 -4.50
C GLY A 84 10.88 -22.93 -3.89
N VAL A 85 11.30 -22.44 -2.72
CA VAL A 85 12.44 -23.00 -1.96
C VAL A 85 12.03 -23.94 -0.82
N ALA A 86 10.76 -23.92 -0.42
CA ALA A 86 10.27 -24.75 0.68
C ALA A 86 10.22 -26.25 0.30
N PRO A 87 10.51 -27.16 1.25
CA PRO A 87 10.36 -28.59 1.04
C PRO A 87 8.95 -28.98 0.58
N LYS A 88 8.84 -30.09 -0.17
CA LYS A 88 7.55 -30.59 -0.68
C LYS A 88 6.53 -30.91 0.41
N SER A 89 6.98 -31.16 1.64
CA SER A 89 6.14 -31.42 2.82
C SER A 89 5.37 -30.18 3.30
N ILE A 90 5.85 -28.97 3.01
CA ILE A 90 5.19 -27.71 3.42
C ILE A 90 4.14 -27.35 2.37
N GLN A 91 2.88 -27.28 2.75
CA GLN A 91 1.82 -26.88 1.84
C GLN A 91 1.77 -25.36 1.71
N THR A 92 1.24 -24.86 0.59
CA THR A 92 1.02 -23.41 0.39
C THR A 92 0.11 -22.82 1.48
N THR A 93 -0.84 -23.62 1.98
CA THR A 93 -1.73 -23.27 3.09
C THR A 93 -0.98 -23.04 4.40
N ASP A 94 0.12 -23.75 4.66
CA ASP A 94 0.95 -23.55 5.85
C ASP A 94 1.67 -22.21 5.79
N ILE A 95 2.20 -21.86 4.61
CA ILE A 95 2.83 -20.55 4.35
C ILE A 95 1.82 -19.42 4.51
N TYR A 96 0.61 -19.59 3.95
CA TYR A 96 -0.45 -18.58 4.04
C TYR A 96 -0.89 -18.35 5.47
N LYS A 97 -1.08 -19.42 6.26
CA LYS A 97 -1.40 -19.30 7.68
C LYS A 97 -0.27 -18.65 8.48
N GLY A 98 0.98 -18.95 8.14
CA GLY A 98 2.17 -18.38 8.79
C GLY A 98 2.32 -16.87 8.60
N VAL A 99 1.89 -16.33 7.45
CA VAL A 99 2.03 -14.89 7.17
C VAL A 99 0.88 -14.04 7.70
N ILE A 100 -0.30 -14.62 7.99
CA ILE A 100 -1.48 -13.88 8.47
C ILE A 100 -1.17 -12.98 9.69
N PRO A 101 -0.48 -13.45 10.75
CA PRO A 101 -0.14 -12.58 11.88
C PRO A 101 0.71 -11.37 11.47
N PHE A 102 1.61 -11.56 10.51
CA PHE A 102 2.45 -10.48 10.00
C PHE A 102 1.64 -9.46 9.20
N ILE A 103 0.70 -9.91 8.35
CA ILE A 103 -0.22 -9.03 7.62
C ILE A 103 -1.06 -8.20 8.61
N ILE A 104 -1.57 -8.82 9.68
CA ILE A 104 -2.35 -8.12 10.70
C ILE A 104 -1.53 -6.99 11.34
N ILE A 105 -0.28 -7.27 11.71
CA ILE A 105 0.63 -6.24 12.26
C ILE A 105 0.87 -5.14 11.21
N GLN A 106 1.17 -5.51 9.98
CA GLN A 106 1.45 -4.56 8.88
C GLN A 106 0.26 -3.62 8.63
N VAL A 107 -0.95 -4.17 8.51
CA VAL A 107 -2.18 -3.39 8.34
C VAL A 107 -2.45 -2.52 9.57
N SER A 108 -2.19 -3.02 10.78
CA SER A 108 -2.36 -2.22 12.00
C SER A 108 -1.44 -0.99 12.01
N VAL A 109 -0.18 -1.15 11.58
CA VAL A 109 0.78 -0.05 11.46
C VAL A 109 0.39 0.91 10.32
N LEU A 110 -0.11 0.40 9.19
CA LEU A 110 -0.61 1.26 8.12
C LEU A 110 -1.81 2.10 8.59
N VAL A 111 -2.75 1.50 9.32
CA VAL A 111 -3.87 2.21 9.92
C VAL A 111 -3.39 3.24 10.94
N SER A 112 -2.41 2.92 11.79
CA SER A 112 -1.88 3.89 12.75
C SER A 112 -1.16 5.05 12.07
N LEU A 113 -0.49 4.82 10.93
CA LEU A 113 0.11 5.89 10.12
C LEU A 113 -0.94 6.82 9.51
N ILE A 114 -2.10 6.28 9.10
CA ILE A 114 -3.21 7.05 8.54
C ILE A 114 -3.91 7.88 9.63
N VAL A 115 -4.15 7.29 10.80
CA VAL A 115 -4.94 7.91 11.89
C VAL A 115 -4.08 8.80 12.79
N PHE A 116 -2.82 8.44 13.01
CA PHE A 116 -1.91 9.13 13.94
C PHE A 116 -0.58 9.53 13.27
N PRO A 117 -0.58 10.30 12.16
CA PRO A 117 0.66 10.70 11.47
C PRO A 117 1.65 11.44 12.37
N GLN A 118 1.14 12.23 13.32
CA GLN A 118 1.95 13.04 14.23
C GLN A 118 2.85 12.22 15.18
N TRP A 119 2.47 10.98 15.52
CA TRP A 119 3.31 10.10 16.33
C TRP A 119 4.63 9.75 15.64
N TYR A 120 4.62 9.81 14.31
CA TYR A 120 5.75 9.50 13.45
C TYR A 120 6.46 10.76 12.92
N GLY A 121 6.05 11.95 13.39
CA GLY A 121 6.63 13.22 12.97
C GLY A 121 6.10 13.77 11.64
N PHE A 122 5.00 13.23 11.12
CA PHE A 122 4.36 13.72 9.90
C PHE A 122 3.21 14.67 10.20
N SER A 123 3.01 15.66 9.33
CA SER A 123 1.84 16.54 9.42
C SER A 123 0.56 15.84 8.95
N GLY A 124 0.69 14.89 8.02
CA GLY A 124 -0.44 14.19 7.41
C GLY A 124 -1.02 15.00 6.24
N PHE A 125 -2.13 15.70 6.50
CA PHE A 125 -2.76 16.67 5.59
C PHE A 125 -2.53 18.09 6.10
#